data_AF-A0A1I0GLI8-F1
#
_entry.id   AF-A0A1I0GLI8-F1
#
_cell.length_a   1.000
_cell.length_b   1.000
_cell.length_c   1.000
_cell.angle_alpha   90.00
_cell.angle_beta   90.00
_cell.angle_gamma   90.00
#
_symmetry.space_group_name_H-M   'P 1'
#
loop_
_entity.id
_entity.type
_entity.pdbx_description
1 polymer ?
#
loop_
_entity_poly.entity_id
_entity_poly.type
_entity_poly.pdbx_seq_one_letter_code
_entity_poly.pdbx_strand_id
1 'polypeptide(L)'
;METIKFLYVDDNTDPYISQYLYEEYGYEGVSIEYLQRPFEPEDTYESLLSDRDVHFADIIIIDSMLFENANLSNQKLAGEEFEIILRKVFPFKEVIVVTQNDVDEECRVIKKFDTSSGNSSKDFFEKEWKPVLDKAVERVKLCRKLLKRIEEKNYVEKYFFEEIQQSLQGESGYDKLTVADVDRLIAAFEEIKREYDNK
;
A
#
# COMPACT_ATOMS: atom_id res chain seq x y z
N MET A 1 -17.73 13.13 8.90
CA MET A 1 -16.67 12.40 9.62
C MET A 1 -15.71 11.89 8.56
N GLU A 2 -14.42 12.10 8.71
CA GLU A 2 -13.44 11.63 7.72
C GLU A 2 -13.29 10.12 7.84
N THR A 3 -13.24 9.42 6.71
CA THR A 3 -13.02 7.96 6.68
C THR A 3 -11.56 7.67 6.32
N ILE A 4 -10.95 6.71 7.01
CA ILE A 4 -9.63 6.18 6.70
C ILE A 4 -9.74 4.68 6.50
N LYS A 5 -9.19 4.20 5.38
CA LYS A 5 -9.24 2.80 4.98
C LYS A 5 -7.94 2.09 5.34
N PHE A 6 -8.06 1.07 6.16
CA PHE A 6 -6.99 0.16 6.54
C PHE A 6 -7.10 -1.10 5.69
N LEU A 7 -5.98 -1.55 5.14
CA LEU A 7 -5.86 -2.82 4.45
C LEU A 7 -4.81 -3.67 5.14
N TYR A 8 -5.20 -4.86 5.58
CA TYR A 8 -4.27 -5.86 6.10
C TYR A 8 -4.01 -6.94 5.05
N VAL A 9 -2.74 -7.17 4.73
CA VAL A 9 -2.28 -8.17 3.77
C VAL A 9 -1.36 -9.16 4.47
N ASP A 10 -1.74 -10.44 4.44
CA ASP A 10 -1.02 -11.54 5.09
C ASP A 10 -1.26 -12.83 4.29
N ASP A 11 -0.24 -13.69 4.17
CA ASP A 11 -0.35 -15.03 3.57
C ASP A 11 -0.98 -16.01 4.57
N ASN A 12 -0.77 -15.76 5.86
CA ASN A 12 -1.38 -16.48 6.96
C ASN A 12 -1.99 -15.49 7.95
N THR A 13 -3.26 -15.15 7.71
CA THR A 13 -4.02 -14.18 8.51
C THR A 13 -3.85 -14.41 10.02
N ASP A 14 -3.34 -13.39 10.71
CA ASP A 14 -3.27 -13.37 12.16
C ASP A 14 -4.62 -12.93 12.75
N PRO A 15 -5.35 -13.81 13.45
CA PRO A 15 -6.67 -13.49 13.99
C PRO A 15 -6.60 -12.42 15.07
N TYR A 16 -5.49 -12.27 15.79
CA TYR A 16 -5.33 -11.24 16.82
C TYR A 16 -5.21 -9.86 16.19
N ILE A 17 -4.49 -9.76 15.06
CA ILE A 17 -4.38 -8.52 14.28
C ILE A 17 -5.74 -8.16 13.69
N SER A 18 -6.41 -9.11 13.02
CA SER A 18 -7.72 -8.88 12.41
C SER A 18 -8.75 -8.44 13.46
N GLN A 19 -8.77 -9.10 14.61
CA GLN A 19 -9.65 -8.72 15.72
C GLN A 19 -9.33 -7.31 16.23
N TYR A 20 -8.07 -7.00 16.48
CA TYR A 20 -7.69 -5.68 16.98
C TYR A 20 -8.08 -4.57 16.01
N LEU A 21 -7.77 -4.72 14.72
CA LEU A 21 -8.05 -3.71 13.71
C LEU A 21 -9.55 -3.53 13.45
N TYR A 22 -10.34 -4.60 13.54
CA TYR A 22 -11.78 -4.56 13.27
C TYR A 22 -12.62 -4.13 14.47
N GLU A 23 -12.30 -4.65 15.67
CA GLU A 23 -13.17 -4.51 16.86
C GLU A 23 -12.66 -3.49 17.87
N GLU A 24 -11.34 -3.27 17.96
CA GLU A 24 -10.74 -2.55 19.08
C GLU A 24 -10.12 -1.22 18.69
N TYR A 25 -9.43 -1.17 17.55
CA TYR A 25 -8.74 0.01 17.10
C TYR A 25 -9.74 1.11 16.75
N GLY A 26 -9.50 2.29 17.31
CA GLY A 26 -10.27 3.47 17.04
C GLY A 26 -9.43 4.74 17.15
N TYR A 27 -9.83 5.74 16.38
CA TYR A 27 -9.24 7.07 16.41
C TYR A 27 -10.36 8.12 16.53
N GLU A 28 -10.22 9.03 17.51
CA GLU A 28 -11.28 10.00 17.80
C GLU A 28 -11.58 10.91 16.59
N GLY A 29 -12.87 10.99 16.24
CA GLY A 29 -13.35 11.83 15.14
C GLY A 29 -13.07 11.29 13.73
N VAL A 30 -12.63 10.04 13.60
CA VAL A 30 -12.36 9.36 12.32
C VAL A 30 -13.16 8.06 12.25
N SER A 31 -13.75 7.78 11.08
CA SER A 31 -14.35 6.47 10.79
C SER A 31 -13.27 5.57 10.21
N ILE A 32 -13.03 4.42 10.86
CA ILE A 32 -12.07 3.43 10.37
C ILE A 32 -12.84 2.38 9.55
N GLU A 33 -12.45 2.21 8.30
CA GLU A 33 -12.91 1.10 7.45
C GLU A 33 -11.77 0.09 7.36
N TYR A 34 -12.04 -1.15 7.77
CA TYR A 34 -11.08 -2.23 7.73
C TYR A 34 -11.39 -3.19 6.59
N LEU A 35 -10.37 -3.50 5.81
CA LEU A 35 -10.36 -4.52 4.78
C LEU A 35 -9.20 -5.48 5.04
N GLN A 36 -9.41 -6.73 4.65
CA GLN A 36 -8.40 -7.77 4.71
C GLN A 36 -8.29 -8.41 3.34
N ARG A 37 -7.07 -8.58 2.85
CA ARG A 37 -6.77 -9.20 1.57
C ARG A 37 -5.73 -10.30 1.77
N PRO A 38 -6.13 -11.59 1.72
CA PRO A 38 -5.16 -12.68 1.82
C PRO A 38 -4.15 -12.59 0.68
N PHE A 39 -2.93 -13.04 0.93
CA PHE A 39 -1.88 -13.18 -0.08
C PHE A 39 -1.78 -14.66 -0.49
N GLU A 40 -2.20 -14.96 -1.71
CA GLU A 40 -2.30 -16.34 -2.20
C GLU A 40 -0.97 -16.78 -2.86
N PRO A 41 -0.69 -18.10 -2.97
CA PRO A 41 0.56 -18.58 -3.56
C PRO A 41 0.82 -18.13 -5.01
N GLU A 42 -0.23 -17.80 -5.75
CA GLU A 42 -0.17 -17.28 -7.12
C GLU A 42 0.00 -15.75 -7.18
N ASP A 43 -0.13 -15.06 -6.05
CA ASP A 43 0.08 -13.61 -6.00
C ASP A 43 1.54 -13.25 -6.24
N THR A 44 1.70 -12.06 -6.80
CA THR A 44 2.99 -11.41 -7.07
C THR A 44 2.93 -10.00 -6.53
N TYR A 45 4.07 -9.33 -6.45
CA TYR A 45 4.04 -7.92 -6.04
C TYR A 45 3.30 -7.08 -7.09
N GLU A 46 3.37 -7.45 -8.37
CA GLU A 46 2.61 -6.80 -9.44
C GLU A 46 1.10 -6.99 -9.30
N SER A 47 0.63 -8.19 -8.88
CA SER A 47 -0.81 -8.41 -8.63
C SER A 47 -1.29 -7.56 -7.47
N LEU A 48 -0.48 -7.42 -6.41
CA LEU A 48 -0.80 -6.54 -5.28
C LEU A 48 -0.87 -5.07 -5.69
N LEU A 49 0.08 -4.60 -6.52
CA LEU A 49 0.07 -3.23 -7.04
C LEU A 49 -1.11 -2.93 -7.96
N SER A 50 -1.74 -3.96 -8.53
CA SER A 50 -2.92 -3.85 -9.39
C SER A 50 -4.22 -4.08 -8.62
N ASP A 51 -4.13 -4.41 -7.34
CA ASP A 51 -5.26 -4.74 -6.49
C ASP A 51 -6.07 -3.49 -6.14
N ARG A 52 -7.40 -3.60 -6.27
CA ARG A 52 -8.32 -2.50 -6.04
C ARG A 52 -8.27 -2.01 -4.60
N ASP A 53 -8.19 -2.92 -3.63
CA ASP A 53 -8.20 -2.56 -2.22
C ASP A 53 -6.88 -1.89 -1.83
N VAL A 54 -5.76 -2.30 -2.44
CA VAL A 54 -4.47 -1.61 -2.31
C VAL A 54 -4.55 -0.18 -2.83
N HIS A 55 -5.21 0.04 -3.98
CA HIS A 55 -5.41 1.38 -4.53
C HIS A 55 -6.23 2.25 -3.57
N PHE A 56 -7.34 1.74 -3.04
CA PHE A 56 -8.22 2.54 -2.19
C PHE A 56 -7.81 2.62 -0.72
N ALA A 57 -6.83 1.84 -0.28
CA ALA A 57 -6.31 1.93 1.08
C ALA A 57 -5.58 3.24 1.33
N ASP A 58 -5.74 3.79 2.53
CA ASP A 58 -4.95 4.91 3.03
C ASP A 58 -3.73 4.41 3.81
N ILE A 59 -3.94 3.34 4.57
CA ILE A 59 -2.95 2.70 5.43
C ILE A 59 -2.93 1.21 5.07
N ILE A 60 -1.75 0.69 4.71
CA ILE A 60 -1.53 -0.71 4.36
C ILE A 60 -0.65 -1.34 5.43
N ILE A 61 -1.12 -2.42 6.01
CA ILE A 61 -0.41 -3.25 6.98
C ILE A 61 -0.05 -4.54 6.26
N ILE A 62 1.24 -4.86 6.22
CA ILE A 62 1.73 -5.96 5.39
C ILE A 62 2.67 -6.87 6.18
N ASP A 63 2.48 -8.19 6.06
CA ASP A 63 3.43 -9.14 6.61
C ASP A 63 4.82 -9.07 5.91
N SER A 64 5.88 -9.23 6.70
CA SER A 64 7.27 -9.16 6.21
C SER A 64 7.66 -10.31 5.28
N MET A 65 6.99 -11.46 5.34
CA MET A 65 7.42 -12.71 4.69
C MET A 65 6.55 -13.14 3.51
N LEU A 66 5.62 -12.28 3.05
CA LEU A 66 4.65 -12.59 1.99
C LEU A 66 5.23 -13.25 0.74
N PHE A 67 6.33 -12.70 0.20
CA PHE A 67 6.88 -13.18 -1.07
C PHE A 67 8.04 -14.19 -0.91
N GLU A 68 8.47 -14.47 0.32
CA GLU A 68 9.46 -15.53 0.55
C GLU A 68 8.88 -16.94 0.36
N ASN A 69 7.57 -17.08 0.61
CA ASN A 69 6.82 -18.32 0.57
C ASN A 69 6.16 -18.60 -0.81
N ALA A 70 6.18 -17.64 -1.73
CA ALA A 70 5.60 -17.82 -3.06
C ALA A 70 6.39 -18.87 -3.87
N ASN A 71 5.68 -19.85 -4.46
CA ASN A 71 6.28 -20.98 -5.19
C ASN A 71 6.98 -20.58 -6.51
N LEU A 72 7.03 -19.29 -6.85
CA LEU A 72 7.62 -18.77 -8.08
C LEU A 72 9.10 -18.46 -7.85
N SER A 73 9.95 -19.30 -8.45
CA SER A 73 11.39 -19.45 -8.21
C SER A 73 12.29 -18.22 -8.38
N ASN A 74 11.77 -17.02 -8.72
CA ASN A 74 12.59 -15.87 -9.13
C ASN A 74 12.32 -14.55 -8.39
N GLN A 75 11.41 -14.47 -7.42
CA GLN A 75 11.11 -13.21 -6.71
C GLN A 75 10.87 -13.44 -5.21
N LYS A 76 11.94 -13.73 -4.47
CA LYS A 76 11.92 -13.62 -3.01
C LYS A 76 12.11 -12.15 -2.65
N LEU A 77 11.00 -11.44 -2.46
CA LEU A 77 10.97 -10.03 -2.07
C LEU A 77 10.56 -9.95 -0.60
N ALA A 78 11.33 -9.30 0.26
CA ALA A 78 10.90 -9.08 1.64
C ALA A 78 9.82 -7.97 1.69
N GLY A 79 8.95 -7.98 2.71
CA GLY A 79 7.91 -6.97 2.88
C GLY A 79 8.47 -5.54 3.00
N GLU A 80 9.68 -5.39 3.55
CA GLU A 80 10.43 -4.14 3.61
C GLU A 80 10.88 -3.65 2.23
N GLU A 81 11.34 -4.57 1.37
CA GLU A 81 11.69 -4.24 -0.02
C GLU A 81 10.44 -3.84 -0.80
N PHE A 82 9.31 -4.49 -0.50
CA PHE A 82 8.02 -4.12 -1.08
C PHE A 82 7.51 -2.77 -0.57
N GLU A 83 7.77 -2.37 0.68
CA GLU A 83 7.45 -1.02 1.20
C GLU A 83 8.05 0.07 0.29
N ILE A 84 9.28 -0.13 -0.20
CA ILE A 84 9.96 0.81 -1.11
C ILE A 84 9.22 0.89 -2.44
N ILE A 85 8.81 -0.25 -3.00
CA ILE A 85 8.07 -0.32 -4.27
C ILE A 85 6.70 0.36 -4.11
N LEU A 86 5.96 0.02 -3.05
CA LEU A 86 4.65 0.62 -2.75
C LEU A 86 4.75 2.13 -2.61
N ARG A 87 5.74 2.65 -1.88
CA ARG A 87 5.93 4.11 -1.74
C ARG A 87 6.33 4.78 -3.04
N LYS A 88 6.98 4.06 -3.96
CA LYS A 88 7.29 4.61 -5.28
C LYS A 88 6.03 4.74 -6.15
N VAL A 89 5.10 3.80 -6.05
CA VAL A 89 3.85 3.78 -6.82
C VAL A 89 2.77 4.65 -6.16
N PHE A 90 2.65 4.57 -4.84
CA PHE A 90 1.69 5.27 -4.00
C PHE A 90 2.39 6.11 -2.92
N PRO A 91 3.02 7.23 -3.30
CA PRO A 91 3.85 8.03 -2.39
C PRO A 91 3.14 8.64 -1.19
N PHE A 92 1.80 8.70 -1.22
CA PHE A 92 0.99 9.31 -0.16
C PHE A 92 0.28 8.29 0.75
N LYS A 93 0.45 6.99 0.50
CA LYS A 93 -0.08 5.94 1.38
C LYS A 93 0.90 5.66 2.51
N GLU A 94 0.37 5.41 3.70
CA GLU A 94 1.20 4.92 4.79
C GLU A 94 1.27 3.39 4.72
N VAL A 95 2.48 2.86 4.82
CA VAL A 95 2.75 1.41 4.80
C VAL A 95 3.43 1.06 6.11
N ILE A 96 2.93 0.01 6.76
CA ILE A 96 3.41 -0.52 8.03
C ILE A 96 3.73 -1.99 7.80
N VAL A 97 4.99 -2.35 7.96
CA VAL A 97 5.43 -3.75 7.86
C VAL A 97 5.32 -4.40 9.24
N VAL A 98 4.77 -5.61 9.29
CA VAL A 98 4.60 -6.40 10.52
C VAL A 98 5.40 -7.69 10.42
N THR A 99 6.03 -8.10 11.51
CA THR A 99 6.86 -9.33 11.52
C THR A 99 6.70 -10.13 12.79
N GLN A 100 6.87 -11.46 12.69
CA GLN A 100 7.03 -12.34 13.83
C GLN A 100 8.49 -12.44 14.30
N ASN A 101 9.44 -12.01 13.48
CA ASN A 101 10.87 -12.10 13.78
C ASN A 101 11.33 -10.95 14.69
N ASP A 102 12.60 -10.99 15.09
CA ASP A 102 13.20 -9.84 15.75
C ASP A 102 13.23 -8.64 14.79
N VAL A 103 12.85 -7.49 15.33
CA VAL A 103 12.81 -6.24 14.57
C VAL A 103 14.26 -5.86 14.30
N ASP A 104 14.61 -5.81 13.03
CA ASP A 104 15.83 -5.12 12.61
C ASP A 104 15.61 -3.62 12.89
N GLU A 105 16.45 -3.04 13.76
CA GLU A 105 16.37 -1.62 14.13
C GLU A 105 16.53 -0.69 12.91
N GLU A 106 17.08 -1.19 11.80
CA GLU A 106 17.24 -0.44 10.56
C GLU A 106 15.93 -0.32 9.75
N CYS A 107 14.95 -1.20 9.97
CA CYS A 107 13.70 -1.26 9.21
C CYS A 107 12.49 -0.75 10.03
N ARG A 108 11.53 -0.08 9.37
CA ARG A 108 10.30 0.43 10.02
C ARG A 108 9.26 -0.67 10.21
N VAL A 109 9.61 -1.67 11.03
CA VAL A 109 8.80 -2.87 11.25
C VAL A 109 8.25 -2.88 12.67
N ILE A 110 7.01 -3.37 12.84
CA ILE A 110 6.41 -3.60 14.17
C ILE A 110 6.20 -5.10 14.40
N LYS A 111 6.32 -5.55 15.66
CA LYS A 111 6.15 -6.97 16.00
C LYS A 111 4.67 -7.39 15.96
N LYS A 112 4.40 -8.62 15.54
CA LYS A 112 3.12 -9.31 15.78
C LYS A 112 3.01 -9.75 17.24
N PHE A 113 1.79 -10.03 17.69
CA PHE A 113 1.54 -10.48 19.06
C PHE A 113 2.07 -11.91 19.27
N ASP A 114 2.92 -12.10 20.28
CA ASP A 114 3.39 -13.41 20.69
C ASP A 114 2.51 -13.97 21.82
N THR A 115 1.76 -15.02 21.50
CA THR A 115 0.88 -15.73 22.45
C THR A 115 1.63 -16.33 23.64
N SER A 116 2.95 -16.57 23.53
CA SER A 116 3.78 -17.10 24.61
C SER A 116 4.26 -16.03 25.60
N SER A 117 4.07 -14.75 25.28
CA SER A 117 4.54 -13.62 26.10
C SER A 117 3.77 -13.43 27.42
N GLY A 118 2.66 -14.14 27.61
CA GLY A 118 1.82 -14.07 28.82
C GLY A 118 1.02 -12.78 28.98
N ASN A 119 1.14 -11.82 28.04
CA ASN A 119 0.37 -10.58 28.03
C ASN A 119 -0.98 -10.76 27.33
N SER A 120 -1.92 -9.86 27.61
CA SER A 120 -3.14 -9.73 26.80
C SER A 120 -2.79 -9.21 25.40
N SER A 121 -3.39 -9.78 24.35
CA SER A 121 -3.22 -9.31 22.96
C SER A 121 -3.61 -7.84 22.83
N LYS A 122 -4.71 -7.45 23.49
CA LYS A 122 -5.18 -6.06 23.56
C LYS A 122 -4.11 -5.12 24.13
N ASP A 123 -3.54 -5.46 25.28
CA ASP A 123 -2.55 -4.61 25.94
C ASP A 123 -1.29 -4.47 25.09
N PHE A 124 -0.91 -5.54 24.38
CA PHE A 124 0.18 -5.50 23.42
C PHE A 124 -0.11 -4.52 22.28
N PHE A 125 -1.25 -4.63 21.61
CA PHE A 125 -1.57 -3.76 20.48
C PHE A 125 -1.78 -2.30 20.91
N GLU A 126 -2.42 -2.05 22.04
CA GLU A 126 -2.56 -0.69 22.59
C GLU A 126 -1.20 -0.03 22.89
N LYS A 127 -0.21 -0.83 23.30
CA LYS A 127 1.12 -0.33 23.64
C LYS A 127 2.03 -0.19 22.42
N GLU A 128 2.04 -1.19 21.54
CA GLU A 128 3.02 -1.31 20.46
C GLU A 128 2.47 -0.82 19.11
N TRP A 129 1.20 -1.12 18.79
CA TRP A 129 0.61 -0.79 17.49
C TRP A 129 -0.10 0.55 17.49
N LYS A 130 -0.92 0.84 18.50
CA LYS A 130 -1.74 2.06 18.54
C LYS A 130 -0.94 3.34 18.29
N PRO A 131 0.24 3.57 18.90
CA PRO A 131 1.01 4.79 18.62
C PRO A 131 1.46 4.91 17.16
N VAL A 132 1.73 3.77 16.51
CA VAL A 132 2.15 3.72 15.10
C VAL A 132 0.96 3.97 14.18
N LEU A 133 -0.18 3.32 14.45
CA LEU A 133 -1.41 3.51 13.67
C LEU A 133 -1.96 4.93 13.81
N ASP A 134 -1.99 5.49 15.01
CA ASP A 134 -2.46 6.85 15.28
C ASP A 134 -1.60 7.88 14.52
N LYS A 135 -0.28 7.68 14.49
CA LYS A 135 0.64 8.52 13.72
C LYS A 135 0.41 8.40 12.21
N ALA A 136 0.11 7.19 11.70
CA ALA A 136 -0.24 7.00 10.29
C ALA A 136 -1.55 7.72 9.94
N VAL A 137 -2.58 7.60 10.79
CA VAL A 137 -3.85 8.33 10.66
C VAL A 137 -3.62 9.85 10.62
N GLU A 138 -2.80 10.38 11.52
CA GLU A 138 -2.46 11.80 11.54
C GLU A 138 -1.78 12.27 10.25
N ARG A 139 -0.88 11.46 9.69
CA ARG A 139 -0.20 11.76 8.42
C ARG A 139 -1.15 11.78 7.24
N VAL A 140 -2.06 10.81 7.15
CA VAL A 140 -3.11 10.78 6.11
C VAL A 140 -3.95 12.05 6.18
N LYS A 141 -4.43 12.41 7.38
CA LYS A 141 -5.22 13.63 7.60
C LYS A 141 -4.45 14.90 7.25
N LEU A 142 -3.17 14.96 7.64
CA LEU A 142 -2.30 16.10 7.34
C LEU A 142 -2.11 16.25 5.83
N CYS A 143 -1.83 15.16 5.11
CA CYS A 143 -1.67 15.18 3.66
C CYS A 143 -2.94 15.69 2.97
N ARG A 144 -4.11 15.14 3.32
CA ARG A 144 -5.41 15.59 2.80
C ARG A 144 -5.68 17.06 3.08
N LYS A 145 -5.34 17.54 4.28
CA LYS A 145 -5.48 18.96 4.67
C LYS A 145 -4.53 19.87 3.87
N LEU A 146 -3.29 19.46 3.67
CA LEU A 146 -2.31 20.22 2.89
C LEU A 146 -2.72 20.29 1.42
N LEU A 147 -3.25 19.20 0.85
CA LEU A 147 -3.72 19.16 -0.53
C LEU A 147 -4.85 20.18 -0.77
N LYS A 148 -5.84 20.23 0.12
CA LYS A 148 -6.92 21.26 0.07
C LYS A 148 -6.37 22.67 0.13
N ARG A 149 -5.36 22.91 0.98
CA ARG A 149 -4.70 24.23 1.07
C ARG A 149 -3.97 24.60 -0.22
N ILE A 150 -3.35 23.63 -0.90
CA ILE A 150 -2.69 23.85 -2.19
C ILE A 150 -3.73 24.22 -3.25
N GLU A 151 -4.84 23.48 -3.30
CA GLU A 151 -5.99 23.74 -4.17
C GLU A 151 -6.53 25.16 -3.99
N GLU A 152 -6.82 25.56 -2.75
CA GLU A 152 -7.35 26.88 -2.39
C GLU A 152 -6.42 28.03 -2.80
N LYS A 153 -5.10 27.82 -2.67
CA LYS A 153 -4.11 28.84 -3.03
C LYS A 153 -3.85 28.92 -4.54
N ASN A 154 -4.19 27.88 -5.30
CA ASN A 154 -4.13 27.82 -6.77
C ASN A 154 -2.81 28.35 -7.37
N TYR A 155 -1.68 28.04 -6.73
CA TYR A 155 -0.34 28.45 -7.17
C TYR A 155 0.44 27.34 -7.89
N VAL A 156 -0.10 26.12 -7.86
CA VAL A 156 0.45 24.95 -8.52
C VAL A 156 -0.22 24.81 -9.88
N GLU A 157 0.55 24.40 -10.88
CA GLU A 157 0.04 24.14 -12.22
C GLU A 157 -1.06 23.04 -12.15
N LYS A 158 -2.14 23.24 -12.91
CA LYS A 158 -3.39 22.49 -12.77
C LYS A 158 -3.21 21.00 -13.05
N TYR A 159 -2.49 20.64 -14.11
CA TYR A 159 -2.25 19.24 -14.47
C TYR A 159 -1.39 18.54 -13.42
N PHE A 160 -0.30 19.18 -12.98
CA PHE A 160 0.54 18.64 -11.91
C PHE A 160 -0.22 18.48 -10.58
N PHE A 161 -1.15 19.40 -10.27
CA PHE A 161 -2.02 19.26 -9.10
C PHE A 161 -3.01 18.09 -9.25
N GLU A 162 -3.59 17.90 -10.44
CA GLU A 162 -4.46 16.76 -10.74
C GLU A 162 -3.72 15.42 -10.60
N GLU A 163 -2.46 15.32 -11.05
CA GLU A 163 -1.62 14.12 -10.84
C GLU A 163 -1.42 13.80 -9.36
N ILE A 164 -1.16 14.82 -8.53
CA ILE A 164 -1.02 14.65 -7.07
C ILE A 164 -2.35 14.17 -6.47
N GLN A 165 -3.49 14.74 -6.89
CA GLN A 165 -4.81 14.34 -6.41
C GLN A 165 -5.12 12.88 -6.76
N GLN A 166 -4.85 12.47 -8.00
CA GLN A 166 -5.06 11.10 -8.48
C GLN A 166 -4.20 10.10 -7.71
N SER A 167 -2.91 10.40 -7.53
CA SER A 167 -1.98 9.58 -6.74
C SER A 167 -2.46 9.39 -5.29
N LEU A 168 -3.04 10.42 -4.69
CA LEU A 168 -3.57 10.36 -3.32
C LEU A 168 -4.88 9.56 -3.21
N GLN A 169 -5.71 9.56 -4.27
CA GLN A 169 -6.93 8.76 -4.34
C GLN A 169 -6.67 7.28 -4.67
N GLY A 170 -5.43 6.91 -4.95
CA GLY A 170 -5.08 5.57 -5.41
C GLY A 170 -5.28 5.35 -6.89
N GLU A 171 -5.76 6.35 -7.62
CA GLU A 171 -5.77 6.38 -9.07
C GLU A 171 -4.34 6.70 -9.54
N SER A 172 -3.36 5.87 -9.20
CA SER A 172 -2.13 5.88 -9.96
C SER A 172 -2.51 5.31 -11.32
N GLY A 173 -2.74 6.18 -12.30
CA GLY A 173 -2.61 5.78 -13.69
C GLY A 173 -1.29 5.02 -13.77
N TYR A 174 -1.36 3.74 -14.08
CA TYR A 174 -0.19 2.97 -14.45
C TYR A 174 0.25 3.52 -15.81
N ASP A 175 0.77 4.75 -15.82
CA ASP A 175 1.27 5.52 -16.97
C ASP A 175 2.65 5.01 -17.43
N LYS A 176 3.04 3.83 -16.95
CA LYS A 176 4.21 3.15 -17.46
C LYS A 176 3.78 2.34 -18.67
N LEU A 177 4.05 2.89 -19.86
CA LEU A 177 4.22 2.09 -21.07
C LEU A 177 5.07 0.88 -20.71
N THR A 178 4.46 -0.30 -20.73
CA THR A 178 5.21 -1.55 -20.58
C THR A 178 6.07 -1.74 -21.84
N VAL A 179 7.09 -2.60 -21.75
CA VAL A 179 7.86 -2.99 -22.94
C VAL A 179 6.92 -3.52 -24.03
N ALA A 180 5.89 -4.28 -23.65
CA ALA A 180 4.86 -4.76 -24.57
C ALA A 180 4.02 -3.63 -25.20
N ASP A 181 3.78 -2.53 -24.49
CA ASP A 181 3.09 -1.36 -25.07
C ASP A 181 3.99 -0.64 -26.08
N VAL A 182 5.28 -0.49 -25.76
CA VAL A 182 6.27 0.08 -26.68
C VAL A 182 6.43 -0.78 -27.92
N ASP A 183 6.51 -2.10 -27.76
CA ASP A 183 6.61 -3.06 -28.88
C ASP A 183 5.37 -2.99 -29.77
N ARG A 184 4.17 -2.89 -29.19
CA ARG A 184 2.92 -2.68 -29.94
C ARG A 184 2.94 -1.37 -30.71
N LEU A 185 3.47 -0.31 -30.12
CA LEU A 185 3.58 1.01 -30.74
C LEU A 185 4.58 0.99 -31.90
N ILE A 186 5.73 0.33 -31.73
CA ILE A 186 6.73 0.11 -32.80
C ILE A 186 6.10 -0.69 -33.95
N ALA A 187 5.42 -1.79 -33.65
CA ALA A 187 4.78 -2.64 -34.66
C ALA A 187 3.74 -1.86 -35.49
N ALA A 188 2.92 -1.03 -34.84
CA ALA A 188 1.95 -0.17 -35.51
C ALA A 188 2.63 0.86 -36.44
N PHE A 189 3.74 1.46 -36.01
CA PHE A 189 4.53 2.37 -36.85
C PHE A 189 5.16 1.68 -38.06
N GLU A 190 5.67 0.45 -37.90
CA GLU A 190 6.22 -0.35 -38.99
C GLU A 190 5.18 -0.77 -40.02
N GLU A 191 3.94 -1.02 -39.58
CA GLU A 191 2.81 -1.34 -40.45
C GLU A 191 2.40 -0.13 -41.29
N ILE A 192 2.22 1.04 -40.66
CA ILE A 192 1.93 2.30 -41.36
C ILE A 192 3.03 2.62 -42.38
N LYS A 193 4.30 2.44 -42.01
CA LYS A 193 5.43 2.66 -42.92
C LYS A 193 5.38 1.73 -44.13
N ARG A 194 5.08 0.44 -43.92
CA ARG A 194 4.93 -0.54 -45.01
C ARG A 194 3.77 -0.20 -45.95
N GLU A 195 2.66 0.31 -45.42
CA GLU A 195 1.54 0.76 -46.26
C GLU A 195 1.89 2.01 -47.08
N TYR A 196 2.71 2.89 -46.52
CA TYR A 196 3.16 4.11 -47.19
C TYR A 196 4.23 3.83 -48.26
N ASP A 197 5.18 2.93 -47.99
CA ASP A 197 6.27 2.56 -48.90
C ASP A 197 5.79 1.66 -50.06
N ASN A 198 4.63 1.01 -49.94
CA ASN A 198 3.99 0.20 -50.99
C ASN A 198 2.96 0.97 -51.84
N LYS A 199 2.88 2.30 -51.68
CA LYS A 199 2.12 3.21 -52.55
C LYS A 199 3.05 3.96 -53.50
#